data_AF-A0A5R9DTG4-F1
#
_entry.id   AF-A0A5R9DTG4-F1
#
_cell.length_a   1.000
_cell.length_b   1.000
_cell.length_c   1.000
_cell.angle_alpha   90.00
_cell.angle_beta   90.00
_cell.angle_gamma   90.00
#
_symmetry.space_group_name_H-M   'P 1'
#
loop_
_entity.id
_entity.type
_entity.pdbx_description
1 polymer ?
#
loop_
_entity_poly.entity_id
_entity_poly.type
_entity_poly.pdbx_seq_one_letter_code
_entity_poly.pdbx_strand_id
1 'polypeptide(L)' 'MGPVSTFHVTMQFQADGPAVEGAWVDGEIALGRYRDWVGSHGSLDGVLIRLTEETTDGHVRVIRAWTKDHGEHQPSPAS' A
#
# COMPACT_ATOMS: atom_id res chain seq x y z
N MET A 1 -15.08 -12.06 17.76
CA MET A 1 -14.50 -11.51 16.51
C MET A 1 -13.32 -10.68 16.95
N GLY A 2 -12.12 -10.95 16.44
CA GLY A 2 -10.94 -10.12 16.74
C GLY A 2 -11.12 -8.71 16.19
N PRO A 3 -10.28 -7.74 16.58
CA PRO A 3 -10.28 -6.42 15.97
C PRO A 3 -10.13 -6.58 14.45
N VAL A 4 -11.00 -5.92 13.69
CA VAL A 4 -11.00 -5.98 12.23
C VAL A 4 -10.17 -4.79 11.74
N SER A 5 -8.94 -5.05 11.29
CA SER A 5 -8.14 -4.03 10.62
C SER A 5 -8.71 -3.73 9.22
N THR A 6 -8.47 -2.52 8.71
CA THR A 6 -8.73 -2.16 7.31
C THR A 6 -7.40 -2.06 6.58
N PHE A 7 -7.29 -2.68 5.42
CA PHE A 7 -6.11 -2.66 4.57
C PHE A 7 -6.33 -1.69 3.41
N HIS A 8 -5.44 -0.72 3.25
CA HIS A 8 -5.52 0.29 2.20
C HIS A 8 -4.42 0.07 1.19
N VAL A 9 -4.76 0.12 -0.10
CA VAL A 9 -3.77 0.19 -1.18
C VAL A 9 -3.89 1.55 -1.82
N THR A 10 -2.79 2.30 -1.82
CA THR A 10 -2.70 3.64 -2.43
C THR A 10 -1.66 3.62 -3.53
N MET A 11 -2.02 4.06 -4.73
CA MET A 11 -1.10 4.30 -5.85
C MET A 11 -1.09 5.79 -6.16
N GLN A 12 0.06 6.43 -5.97
CA GLN A 12 0.29 7.82 -6.33
C GLN A 12 1.19 7.86 -7.56
N PHE A 13 0.84 8.69 -8.55
CA PHE A 13 1.61 8.78 -9.78
C PHE A 13 2.86 9.66 -9.67
N GLN A 14 2.87 10.61 -8.74
CA GLN A 14 3.97 11.53 -8.44
C GLN A 14 3.93 11.89 -6.95
N ALA A 15 5.04 12.42 -6.41
CA ALA A 15 5.05 12.98 -5.08
C ALA A 15 3.98 14.08 -4.96
N ASP A 16 3.12 13.96 -3.95
CA ASP A 16 1.96 14.85 -3.71
C ASP A 16 0.94 14.93 -4.87
N GLY A 17 1.00 13.97 -5.81
CA GLY A 17 0.11 13.91 -6.96
C GLY A 17 -1.20 13.16 -6.70
N PRO A 18 -2.05 13.02 -7.75
CA PRO A 18 -3.28 12.24 -7.66
C PRO A 18 -3.02 10.81 -7.19
N ALA A 19 -3.87 10.35 -6.28
CA ALA A 19 -3.83 9.00 -5.73
C ALA A 19 -5.08 8.21 -6.14
N VAL A 20 -4.88 6.94 -6.47
CA VAL A 20 -5.95 5.94 -6.52
C VAL A 20 -5.87 5.12 -5.25
N GLU A 21 -7.00 4.97 -4.58
CA GLU A 21 -7.10 4.28 -3.29
C GLU A 21 -8.15 3.18 -3.34
N GLY A 22 -7.88 2.10 -2.60
CA GLY A 22 -8.87 1.09 -2.28
C GLY A 22 -8.69 0.59 -0.84
N ALA A 23 -9.77 0.10 -0.25
CA ALA A 23 -9.80 -0.39 1.12
C ALA A 23 -10.48 -1.76 1.19
N TRP A 24 -9.92 -2.66 1.99
CA TRP A 24 -10.41 -4.03 2.17
C TRP A 24 -10.30 -4.47 3.63
N VAL A 25 -11.23 -5.29 4.09
CA VAL A 25 -11.15 -5.94 5.41
C VAL A 25 -10.29 -7.22 5.40
N ASP A 26 -9.98 -7.72 4.21
CA ASP A 26 -9.17 -8.91 3.99
C ASP A 26 -7.78 -8.51 3.45
N GLY A 27 -6.75 -8.79 4.23
CA GLY A 27 -5.37 -8.46 3.90
C GLY A 27 -4.80 -9.25 2.71
N GLU A 28 -5.29 -10.47 2.45
CA GLU A 28 -4.85 -11.25 1.29
C GLU A 28 -5.39 -10.65 -0.01
N ILE A 29 -6.66 -10.20 0.01
CA ILE A 29 -7.26 -9.49 -1.12
C ILE A 29 -6.52 -8.18 -1.38
N ALA A 30 -6.25 -7.40 -0.34
CA ALA A 30 -5.50 -6.14 -0.45
C ALA A 30 -4.09 -6.38 -1.02
N LEU A 31 -3.40 -7.42 -0.56
CA LEU A 31 -2.07 -7.79 -1.08
C LEU A 31 -2.12 -8.21 -2.56
N GLY A 32 -3.16 -8.94 -2.97
CA GLY A 32 -3.39 -9.27 -4.38
C GLY A 32 -3.52 -8.02 -5.23
N ARG A 33 -4.36 -7.07 -4.82
CA ARG A 33 -4.56 -5.78 -5.52
C ARG A 33 -3.30 -4.94 -5.57
N TYR A 34 -2.54 -4.89 -4.48
CA TYR A 34 -1.23 -4.25 -4.46
C TYR A 34 -0.30 -4.81 -5.54
N ARG A 35 -0.19 -6.15 -5.65
CA ARG A 35 0.67 -6.79 -6.67
C ARG A 35 0.17 -6.55 -8.09
N ASP A 36 -1.15 -6.57 -8.31
CA ASP A 36 -1.75 -6.25 -9.61
C ASP A 36 -1.38 -4.83 -10.06
N TRP A 37 -1.43 -3.86 -9.13
CA TRP A 37 -1.08 -2.47 -9.40
C TRP A 37 0.41 -2.31 -9.68
N VAL A 38 1.27 -2.99 -8.91
CA VAL A 38 2.72 -3.05 -9.17
C VAL A 38 3.00 -3.60 -10.57
N GLY A 39 2.36 -4.70 -10.97
CA GLY A 39 2.54 -5.28 -12.30
C GLY A 39 2.06 -4.38 -13.43
N SER A 40 1.00 -3.60 -13.20
CA SER A 40 0.37 -2.76 -14.23
C SER A 40 1.02 -1.38 -14.37
N HIS A 41 1.44 -0.76 -13.26
CA HIS A 41 1.91 0.62 -13.20
C HIS A 41 3.34 0.77 -12.68
N GLY A 42 3.97 -0.30 -12.21
CA GLY A 42 5.31 -0.27 -11.64
C GLY A 42 6.45 -0.08 -12.66
N SER A 43 6.16 0.13 -13.95
CA SER A 43 7.19 0.59 -14.90
C SER A 43 7.27 2.11 -14.99
N LEU A 44 6.25 2.82 -14.49
CA LEU A 44 6.13 4.26 -14.58
C LEU A 44 7.03 4.96 -13.57
N ASP A 45 7.73 5.98 -14.02
CA ASP A 45 8.57 6.82 -13.17
C ASP A 45 7.73 7.63 -12.20
N GLY A 46 8.18 7.73 -10.94
CA GLY A 46 7.50 8.51 -9.90
C GLY A 46 6.30 7.82 -9.24
N VAL A 47 5.90 6.63 -9.71
CA VAL A 47 4.80 5.88 -9.07
C VAL A 47 5.25 5.33 -7.72
N LEU A 48 4.44 5.62 -6.69
CA LEU A 48 4.54 5.05 -5.35
C LEU A 48 3.29 4.26 -5.04
N ILE A 49 3.43 2.96 -4.83
CA ILE A 49 2.34 2.07 -4.41
C ILE A 49 2.59 1.64 -2.97
N ARG A 50 1.60 1.81 -2.09
CA ARG A 50 1.68 1.45 -0.67
C ARG A 50 0.52 0.55 -0.29
N LEU A 51 0.81 -0.48 0.49
CA LEU A 51 -0.18 -1.26 1.23
C LEU A 51 -0.02 -0.91 2.71
N THR A 52 -1.06 -0.39 3.33
CA THR A 52 -1.10 -0.06 4.75
C THR A 52 -2.18 -0.85 5.47
N GLU A 53 -1.97 -1.11 6.75
CA GLU A 53 -2.96 -1.63 7.69
C GLU A 53 -3.35 -0.50 8.63
N GLU A 54 -4.64 -0.18 8.68
CA GLU A 54 -5.25 0.65 9.72
C GLU A 54 -5.88 -0.27 10.76
N THR A 55 -5.33 -0.26 11.97
CA THR A 55 -5.86 -1.02 13.09
C THR A 55 -7.06 -0.31 13.70
N THR A 56 -7.87 -1.02 14.50
CA THR A 56 -9.13 -0.48 15.07
C THR A 56 -8.95 0.71 16.00
N ASP A 57 -7.73 0.93 16.50
CA ASP A 57 -7.32 2.08 17.32
C ASP A 57 -6.86 3.28 16.46
N GLY A 58 -6.99 3.18 15.13
CA GLY A 58 -6.65 4.23 14.17
C GLY A 58 -5.16 4.31 13.83
N HIS A 59 -4.34 3.37 14.30
CA HIS A 59 -2.92 3.34 13.93
C HIS A 59 -2.75 2.83 12.50
N VAL A 60 -2.05 3.60 11.67
CA VAL A 60 -1.74 3.22 10.29
C VAL A 60 -0.30 2.73 10.21
N ARG A 61 -0.11 1.49 9.76
CA ARG A 61 1.20 0.87 9.53
C ARG A 61 1.37 0.55 8.05
N VAL A 62 2.50 0.95 7.47
CA VAL A 62 2.85 0.49 6.11
C VAL A 62 3.37 -0.95 6.16
N ILE A 63 2.71 -1.83 5.41
CA ILE A 63 3.04 -3.26 5.31
C ILE A 63 4.00 -3.50 4.16
N ARG A 64 3.73 -2.85 3.02
CA ARG A 64 4.54 -2.89 1.81
C ARG A 64 4.53 -1.54 1.14
N ALA A 65 5.64 -1.22 0.50
CA ALA A 65 5.78 -0.11 -0.41
C ALA A 65 6.52 -0.59 -1.65
N TRP A 66 6.20 0.04 -2.77
CA TRP A 66 6.86 -0.20 -4.04
C TRP A 66 7.19 1.13 -4.70
N THR A 67 8.41 1.21 -5.21
CA THR A 67 8.87 2.25 -6.13
C THR A 67 9.68 1.61 -7.24
N LYS A 68 9.81 2.29 -8.38
CA LYS A 68 10.61 1.78 -9.50
C LYS A 68 12.07 1.56 -9.11
N ASP A 69 12.62 2.47 -8.31
CA ASP A 69 14.03 2.47 -7.95
C ASP A 69 14.40 1.39 -6.92
N HIS A 70 13.46 1.00 -6.05
CA HIS A 70 13.73 0.10 -4.93
C HIS A 70 12.98 -1.24 -5.00
N GLY A 71 12.03 -1.38 -5.92
CA GLY A 71 11.12 -2.52 -5.96
C GLY A 71 10.23 -2.61 -4.71
N GLU A 72 9.69 -3.81 -4.45
CA GLU A 72 8.90 -4.08 -3.24
C GLU A 72 9.80 -4.09 -2.01
N HIS A 73 9.46 -3.28 -1.01
CA HIS A 73 10.14 -3.22 0.27
C HIS A 73 9.12 -3.00 1.39
N GLN A 74 9.46 -3.44 2.60
CA GLN A 74 8.72 -3.07 3.79
C GLN A 74 9.45 -1.90 4.44
N PRO A 75 8.86 -0.70 4.52
CA PRO A 75 9.46 0.36 5.30
C PRO A 75 9.51 -0.10 6.76
N SER A 76 10.71 -0.07 7.34
CA SER A 76 10.90 -0.42 8.74
C SER A 76 10.10 0.57 9.61
N PRO A 77 9.40 0.10 10.67
CA PRO A 77 8.89 1.03 11.66
C PRO A 77 10.08 1.81 12.20
N ALA A 78 10.03 3.15 12.13
CA ALA A 78 11.02 3.99 12.79
C ALA A 78 11.11 3.55 14.27
N SER A 79 12.30 3.12 14.69
CA SER A 79 12.60 2.73 16.08
C SER A 79 12.67 3.94 16.99
#